data_AF-A0AAJ4MIN7-F1
#
_entry.id   AF-A0AAJ4MIN7-F1
#
_cell.length_a   1.000
_cell.length_b   1.000
_cell.length_c   1.000
_cell.angle_alpha   90.00
_cell.angle_beta   90.00
_cell.angle_gamma   90.00
#
_symmetry.space_group_name_H-M   'P 1'
#
loop_
_entity.id
_entity.type
_entity.pdbx_description
1 polymer ?
#
loop_
_entity_poly.entity_id
_entity_poly.type
_entity_poly.pdbx_seq_one_letter_code
_entity_poly.pdbx_strand_id
1 'polypeptide(L)' 'MDPVGAGDGFNAGILYGLLHGWELARTLHFANTFCSMVVGLIGDNEGVPYYE' A
#
# COMPACT_ATOMS: atom_id res chain seq x y z
N MET A 1 -12.32 -5.04 4.04
CA MET A 1 -11.27 -4.03 3.84
C MET A 1 -10.43 -4.04 5.10
N ASP A 2 -9.29 -4.74 5.04
CA ASP A 2 -8.33 -4.72 6.14
C ASP A 2 -7.37 -3.53 5.93
N PRO A 3 -7.38 -2.50 6.79
CA PRO A 3 -6.51 -1.35 6.66
C PRO A 3 -5.06 -1.64 7.11
N VAL A 4 -4.79 -2.80 7.71
CA VAL A 4 -3.49 -3.09 8.35
C VAL A 4 -2.32 -3.02 7.36
N GLY A 5 -2.52 -3.30 6.07
CA GLY A 5 -1.48 -3.17 5.02
C GLY A 5 -1.39 -1.81 4.32
N ALA A 6 -2.36 -0.91 4.55
CA ALA A 6 -2.40 0.39 3.87
C ALA A 6 -1.27 1.32 4.34
N GLY A 7 -1.03 1.35 5.65
CA GLY A 7 0.04 2.17 6.24
C GLY A 7 1.43 1.76 5.77
N ASP A 8 1.68 0.45 5.67
CA ASP A 8 2.97 -0.08 5.22
C ASP A 8 3.24 0.22 3.74
N GLY A 9 2.21 0.09 2.89
CA GLY A 9 2.31 0.47 1.48
C GLY A 9 2.61 1.96 1.31
N PHE A 10 1.96 2.82 2.08
CA PHE A 10 2.24 4.26 2.06
C PHE A 10 3.68 4.56 2.50
N ASN A 11 4.13 3.99 3.62
CA ASN A 11 5.49 4.17 4.13
C ASN A 11 6.56 3.68 3.14
N ALA A 12 6.34 2.53 2.48
CA ALA A 12 7.22 2.02 1.44
C ALA A 12 7.32 2.99 0.24
N GLY A 13 6.18 3.56 -0.16
CA GLY A 13 6.13 4.57 -1.23
C GLY A 13 6.90 5.85 -0.88
N ILE A 14 6.82 6.31 0.37
CA ILE A 14 7.61 7.46 0.85
C ILE A 14 9.11 7.14 0.83
N LEU A 15 9.51 5.99 1.37
CA LEU A 15 10.91 5.57 1.40
C LEU A 15 11.52 5.52 -0.01
N TYR A 16 10.75 4.97 -0.96
CA TYR A 16 11.14 4.89 -2.37
C TYR A 16 11.36 6.28 -2.99
N GLY A 17 10.43 7.22 -2.77
CA GLY A 17 10.55 8.58 -3.29
C GLY A 17 11.74 9.33 -2.70
N LEU A 18 12.02 9.16 -1.41
CA LEU A 18 13.19 9.73 -0.75
C LEU A 18 14.50 9.16 -1.31
N LEU A 19 14.59 7.85 -1.52
CA LEU A 19 15.77 7.19 -2.12
C LEU A 19 16.05 7.67 -3.55
N HIS A 20 15.03 8.10 -4.28
CA HIS A 20 15.16 8.63 -5.63
C HIS A 20 15.29 10.16 -5.69
N GLY A 21 15.36 10.83 -4.54
CA GLY A 21 15.49 12.28 -4.46
C GLY A 21 14.30 13.03 -5.06
N TRP A 22 13.10 12.43 -5.01
CA TRP A 22 11.90 13.08 -5.53
C TRP A 22 11.44 14.22 -4.62
N GLU A 23 10.89 15.26 -5.24
CA GLU A 23 10.11 16.30 -4.55
C GLU A 23 9.00 15.68 -3.69
N LEU A 24 8.78 16.26 -2.51
CA LEU A 24 7.82 15.74 -1.52
C LEU A 24 6.42 15.55 -2.12
N ALA A 25 5.97 16.49 -2.96
CA ALA A 25 4.67 16.40 -3.62
C ALA A 25 4.55 15.15 -4.50
N ARG A 26 5.59 14.81 -5.26
CA ARG A 26 5.63 13.61 -6.10
C ARG A 26 5.66 12.34 -5.23
N THR A 27 6.47 12.35 -4.19
CA THR A 27 6.61 11.23 -3.25
C THR A 27 5.29 10.90 -2.57
N LEU A 28 4.56 11.91 -2.08
CA LEU A 28 3.24 11.72 -1.47
C LEU A 28 2.21 11.19 -2.47
N HIS A 29 2.20 11.73 -3.69
CA HIS A 29 1.26 11.28 -4.74
C HIS A 29 1.51 9.82 -5.13
N PHE A 30 2.77 9.44 -5.26
CA PHE A 30 3.17 8.06 -5.53
C PHE A 30 2.78 7.13 -4.38
N ALA A 31 3.12 7.47 -3.14
CA ALA A 31 2.81 6.67 -1.96
C ALA A 31 1.30 6.42 -1.79
N ASN A 32 0.47 7.44 -2.02
CA ASN A 32 -0.99 7.31 -1.96
C ASN A 32 -1.53 6.37 -3.05
N THR A 33 -1.01 6.49 -4.27
CA THR A 33 -1.39 5.63 -5.40
C THR A 33 -0.97 4.18 -5.15
N PHE A 34 0.26 3.97 -4.70
CA PHE A 34 0.81 2.65 -4.41
C PHE A 34 0.05 1.95 -3.27
N CYS A 35 -0.22 2.68 -2.17
CA CYS A 35 -1.05 2.18 -1.07
C CYS A 35 -2.42 1.69 -1.58
N SER A 36 -3.10 2.49 -2.42
CA SER A 36 -4.43 2.12 -2.94
C SER A 36 -4.43 0.81 -3.76
N MET A 37 -3.33 0.51 -4.45
CA MET A 37 -3.16 -0.74 -5.20
C MET A 37 -2.91 -1.94 -4.28
N VAL A 38 -2.14 -1.75 -3.21
CA VAL A 38 -1.76 -2.81 -2.27
C VAL A 38 -2.94 -3.23 -1.38
N VAL A 39 -3.77 -2.29 -0.94
CA VAL A 39 -4.98 -2.61 -0.14
C VAL A 39 -6.00 -3.42 -0.95
N GLY A 40 -6.00 -3.27 -2.28
CA GLY A 40 -6.82 -4.08 -3.19
C GLY A 40 -6.33 -5.53 -3.36
N LEU A 41 -5.06 -5.82 -3.07
CA LEU A 41 -4.44 -7.14 -3.27
C LEU A 41 -4.25 -7.91 -1.95
N ILE A 42 -3.93 -7.22 -0.85
CA ILE A 42 -3.63 -7.86 0.44
C ILE A 42 -4.90 -8.13 1.26
N GLY A 43 -6.03 -7.48 0.93
CA GLY A 43 -7.32 -7.70 1.59
C GLY A 43 -8.11 -8.94 1.13
N ASP A 44 -7.60 -9.72 0.18
CA ASP A 44 -8.31 -10.85 -0.45
C ASP A 44 -7.68 -12.22 -0.09
N ASN A 45 -7.27 -12.41 1.17
CA ASN A 45 -6.75 -13.70 1.66
C ASN A 45 -7.44 -14.20 2.95
N GLU A 46 -8.70 -13.84 3.18
CA GLU A 46 -9.59 -14.47 4.18
C GLU A 46 -10.78 -15.21 3.52
N GLY A 47 -10.52 -15.84 2.39
CA GLY A 47 -11.52 -16.59 1.62
C GLY A 47 -11.23 -18.08 1.54
N VAL A 48 -10.74 -18.74 2.59
CA VAL A 48 -10.86 -20.21 2.67
C VAL A 48 -12.28 -20.53 3.14
N PRO A 49 -13.14 -21.14 2.31
CA PRO A 49 -14.43 -21.63 2.78
C PRO A 49 -14.16 -22.73 3.82
N TYR A 50 -14.74 -22.59 5.01
CA TYR A 50 -14.88 -23.71 5.93
C TYR A 50 -15.74 -24.75 5.21
N TYR A 51 -15.17 -25.90 4.86
CA TYR A 51 -15.91 -27.04 4.34
C TYR A 51 -16.50 -27.81 5.54
N GLU A 52 -17.81 -27.98 5.54
CA GLU A 52 -18.57 -28.79 6.49
C GLU A 52 -18.24 -30.28 6.37
#